data_AF-A7ED26-F1
#
_entry.id   AF-A7ED26-F1
#
_cell.length_a   1.000
_cell.length_b   1.000
_cell.length_c   1.000
_cell.angle_alpha   90.00
_cell.angle_beta   90.00
_cell.angle_gamma   90.00
#
_symmetry.space_group_name_H-M   'P 1'
#
loop_
_entity.id
_entity.type
_entity.pdbx_description
1 polymer ?
#
loop_
_entity_poly.entity_id
_entity_poly.type
_entity_poly.pdbx_seq_one_letter_code
_entity_poly.pdbx_strand_id
1 'polypeptide(L)'
;MSNLINRVGSSSQAQFTATALVSGAVVAGAIFSYQALRRQEKVEDLKSSIPSLGRDHHADLLTDMGIAPKGMGISKEDERGAALAERARRGDYDDEQLARNRVFLKDDGLQKLRSAFVVVVGCGGVGSHCTAALARSGVSHIRLIDFDQVTLSSLNRHAVATLADVGTPKVGCLKNRLQQIAPWVNFDLRNELFHAKAADSLLAEWNGRKPDYIVDAIDNIDSKVELLEYCYRNNLPVISSMGAGCKSDPTRVFVGDISASTDDPLSRSTRRRLRLLGITSGINVVYSTEKPGPGKAQLLPLPEEEFKKGSVGDLGVLPDFRVRILPVLGTMPAVFGYVVANHLILQITGYPCEYVPAKGREKMYDGILAQLQGFEEKLARATTANEDAQGLKVPLTSADVGYIVEEVYKGKSALSGISTRLALTRWRKPEEGSTLDASVEGQKTSTVRARDLVCMTREEATKHEKLVFKEGKKLEEVYDSETIEKVEARIREEIGYEKYR
;
A
#
# COMPACT_ATOMS: atom_id res chain seq x y z
N MET A 1 45.96 44.12 17.99
CA MET A 1 44.55 44.30 17.58
C MET A 1 43.93 45.63 18.04
N SER A 2 44.73 46.62 18.45
CA SER A 2 44.27 47.95 18.90
C SER A 2 44.32 49.05 17.81
N ASN A 3 44.95 48.78 16.66
CA ASN A 3 45.10 49.78 15.57
C ASN A 3 44.00 49.75 14.49
N LEU A 4 43.11 48.74 14.49
CA LEU A 4 41.98 48.71 13.55
C LEU A 4 40.79 49.55 14.05
N ILE A 5 40.52 49.50 15.36
CA ILE A 5 39.38 50.18 16.00
C ILE A 5 39.55 51.71 15.95
N ASN A 6 40.78 52.21 16.15
CA ASN A 6 41.05 53.65 16.07
C ASN A 6 41.02 54.23 14.65
N ARG A 7 41.29 53.42 13.61
CA ARG A 7 41.18 53.87 12.19
C ARG A 7 39.75 53.87 11.66
N VAL A 8 38.87 53.04 12.21
CA VAL A 8 37.43 53.03 11.88
C VAL A 8 36.72 54.21 12.57
N GLY A 9 37.20 54.66 13.73
CA GLY A 9 36.61 55.79 14.47
C GLY A 9 36.76 57.17 13.82
N SER A 10 37.69 57.37 12.86
CA SER A 10 37.96 58.68 12.25
C SER A 10 37.39 58.85 10.84
N SER A 11 36.71 57.85 10.29
CA SER A 11 36.05 57.92 8.97
C SER A 11 34.59 58.33 9.15
N SER A 12 34.19 59.44 8.54
CA SER A 12 32.80 59.93 8.59
C SER A 12 31.80 58.89 8.09
N GLN A 13 32.16 58.14 7.04
CA GLN A 13 31.33 57.05 6.52
C GLN A 13 31.16 55.90 7.51
N ALA A 14 32.20 55.55 8.27
CA ALA A 14 32.09 54.51 9.29
C ALA A 14 31.19 54.93 10.46
N GLN A 15 31.26 56.21 10.86
CA GLN A 15 30.37 56.78 11.87
C GLN A 15 28.91 56.83 11.40
N PHE A 16 28.64 57.22 10.14
CA PHE A 16 27.29 57.19 9.58
C PHE A 16 26.74 55.75 9.49
N THR A 17 27.56 54.79 9.09
CA THR A 17 27.15 53.38 8.99
C THR A 17 26.86 52.78 10.36
N ALA A 18 27.71 53.06 11.36
CA ALA A 18 27.48 52.65 12.74
C ALA A 18 26.21 53.29 13.32
N THR A 19 25.99 54.58 13.07
CA THR A 19 24.78 55.30 13.52
C THR A 19 23.52 54.74 12.85
N ALA A 20 23.58 54.40 11.56
CA ALA A 20 22.46 53.79 10.83
C ALA A 20 22.15 52.36 11.31
N LEU A 21 23.17 51.57 11.66
CA LEU A 21 22.97 50.23 12.22
C LEU A 21 22.39 50.29 13.63
N VAL A 22 22.86 51.22 14.46
CA VAL A 22 22.32 51.42 15.81
C VAL A 22 20.88 51.96 15.74
N SER A 23 20.58 52.94 14.89
CA SER A 23 19.23 53.46 14.74
C SER A 23 18.28 52.40 14.16
N GLY A 24 18.73 51.62 13.18
CA GLY A 24 17.98 50.48 12.63
C GLY A 24 17.68 49.42 13.69
N ALA A 25 18.65 49.07 14.52
CA ALA A 25 18.46 48.12 15.62
C ALA A 25 17.49 48.63 16.69
N VAL A 26 17.53 49.93 17.02
CA VAL A 26 16.60 50.55 17.97
C VAL A 26 15.17 50.57 17.42
N VAL A 27 14.98 50.94 16.15
CA VAL A 27 13.67 50.96 15.50
C VAL A 27 13.11 49.53 15.38
N ALA A 28 13.92 48.57 14.96
CA ALA A 28 13.51 47.17 14.91
C ALA A 28 13.12 46.65 16.30
N GLY A 29 13.92 46.95 17.33
CA GLY A 29 13.63 46.60 18.72
C GLY A 29 12.31 47.20 19.21
N ALA A 30 12.02 48.45 18.87
CA ALA A 30 10.75 49.10 19.21
C ALA A 30 9.55 48.44 18.51
N ILE A 31 9.69 48.10 17.22
CA ILE A 31 8.64 47.41 16.45
C ILE A 31 8.37 46.02 17.02
N PHE A 32 9.41 45.23 17.29
CA PHE A 32 9.25 43.89 17.87
C PHE A 32 8.66 43.94 19.28
N SER A 33 9.07 44.92 20.09
CA SER A 33 8.51 45.12 21.44
C SER A 33 7.03 45.50 21.36
N TYR A 34 6.66 46.41 20.46
CA TYR A 34 5.27 46.79 20.24
C TYR A 34 4.42 45.60 19.73
N GLN A 35 4.94 44.80 18.79
CA GLN A 35 4.26 43.60 18.32
C GLN A 35 4.09 42.55 19.42
N ALA A 36 5.09 42.39 20.30
CA ALA A 36 5.02 41.48 21.44
C ALA A 36 3.95 41.92 22.45
N LEU A 37 3.89 43.21 22.78
CA LEU A 37 2.87 43.80 23.66
C LEU A 37 1.47 43.65 23.07
N ARG A 38 1.30 43.96 21.77
CA ARG A 38 0.01 43.82 21.09
C ARG A 38 -0.45 42.36 20.99
N ARG A 39 0.51 41.43 20.93
CA ARG A 39 0.23 39.99 21.00
C ARG A 39 -0.19 39.58 22.41
N GLN A 40 0.42 40.14 23.45
CA GLN A 40 0.00 39.91 24.84
C GLN A 40 -1.42 40.42 25.09
N GLU A 41 -1.75 41.66 24.69
CA GLU A 41 -3.10 42.20 24.81
C GLU A 41 -4.13 41.33 24.09
N LYS A 42 -3.87 40.93 22.84
CA LYS A 42 -4.78 40.03 22.11
C LYS A 42 -4.98 38.69 22.79
N VAL A 43 -3.93 38.13 23.40
CA VAL A 43 -4.01 36.87 24.15
C VAL A 43 -4.81 37.07 25.43
N GLU A 44 -4.67 38.22 26.09
CA GLU A 44 -5.40 38.56 27.31
C GLU A 44 -6.88 38.82 27.03
N ASP A 45 -7.21 39.53 25.94
CA ASP A 45 -8.57 39.68 25.43
C ASP A 45 -9.18 38.33 25.03
N LEU A 46 -8.40 37.44 24.41
CA LEU A 46 -8.88 36.09 24.10
C LEU A 46 -9.18 35.32 25.38
N LYS A 47 -8.31 35.40 26.38
CA LYS A 47 -8.48 34.72 27.67
C LYS A 47 -9.66 35.28 28.47
N SER A 48 -9.88 36.59 28.42
CA SER A 48 -11.01 37.26 29.10
C SER A 48 -12.35 36.99 28.39
N SER A 49 -12.32 36.65 27.10
CA SER A 49 -13.51 36.21 26.35
C SER A 49 -13.95 34.77 26.67
N ILE A 50 -13.13 34.00 27.39
CA ILE A 50 -13.47 32.65 27.84
C ILE A 50 -14.36 32.78 29.08
N PRO A 51 -15.61 32.27 29.05
CA PRO A 51 -16.50 32.31 30.21
C PRO A 51 -15.91 31.53 31.39
N SER A 52 -16.16 31.99 32.61
CA SER A 52 -15.66 31.34 33.83
C SER A 52 -16.27 29.94 34.01
N LEU A 53 -15.41 28.97 34.35
CA LEU A 53 -15.80 27.56 34.47
C LEU A 53 -16.75 27.34 35.66
N GLY A 54 -18.01 27.05 35.36
CA GLY A 54 -19.01 26.53 36.31
C GLY A 54 -18.93 25.02 36.50
N ARG A 55 -19.68 24.48 37.48
CA ARG A 55 -19.72 23.04 37.83
C ARG A 55 -20.19 22.11 36.69
N ASP A 56 -20.77 22.66 35.63
CA ASP A 56 -21.25 21.91 34.45
C ASP A 56 -20.25 21.89 33.28
N HIS A 57 -19.08 22.52 33.44
CA HIS A 57 -18.02 22.56 32.41
C HIS A 57 -16.84 21.67 32.82
N HIS A 58 -16.86 20.41 32.39
CA HIS A 58 -15.72 19.50 32.52
C HIS A 58 -14.68 19.81 31.42
N ALA A 59 -13.46 20.17 31.82
CA ALA A 59 -12.34 20.27 30.90
C ALA A 59 -11.58 18.94 30.89
N ASP A 60 -11.65 18.20 29.78
CA ASP A 60 -10.82 17.02 29.56
C ASP A 60 -9.48 17.40 28.95
N LEU A 61 -8.40 16.76 29.40
CA LEU A 61 -7.06 16.99 28.85
C LEU A 61 -7.00 16.52 27.39
N LEU A 62 -6.67 17.45 26.49
CA LEU A 62 -6.29 17.17 25.11
C LEU A 62 -5.03 16.30 25.10
N THR A 63 -5.11 15.11 24.52
CA THR A 63 -3.93 14.40 24.00
C THR A 63 -3.58 14.95 22.63
N ASP A 64 -2.30 14.84 22.23
CA ASP A 64 -1.72 15.41 20.99
C ASP A 64 -2.45 15.04 19.67
N MET A 65 -3.43 14.12 19.71
CA MET A 65 -4.11 13.56 18.54
C MET A 65 -5.62 13.87 18.47
N GLY A 66 -6.12 14.82 19.26
CA GLY A 66 -7.53 15.20 19.26
C GLY A 66 -8.42 14.28 20.11
N ILE A 67 -9.68 14.70 20.29
CA ILE A 67 -10.63 14.11 21.25
C ILE A 67 -10.91 12.64 20.86
N ALA A 68 -10.42 11.69 21.64
CA ALA A 68 -11.17 10.49 21.92
C ALA A 68 -12.06 10.83 23.13
N PRO A 69 -13.39 10.94 22.97
CA PRO A 69 -14.23 11.25 24.11
C PRO A 69 -14.15 10.08 25.09
N LYS A 70 -13.44 10.28 26.22
CA LYS A 70 -13.60 9.39 27.37
C LYS A 70 -15.00 9.63 27.90
N GLY A 71 -15.95 8.78 27.52
CA GLY A 71 -17.31 8.82 28.04
C GLY A 71 -18.36 9.43 27.12
N MET A 72 -18.25 9.24 25.79
CA MET A 72 -19.49 9.14 25.01
C MET A 72 -20.20 7.90 25.54
N GLY A 73 -21.15 8.11 26.47
CA GLY A 73 -21.99 7.05 27.01
C GLY A 73 -22.56 6.24 25.85
N ILE A 74 -22.57 4.93 26.01
CA ILE A 74 -23.20 4.01 25.06
C ILE A 74 -24.61 4.57 24.80
N SER A 75 -25.00 4.76 23.53
CA SER A 75 -26.35 5.23 23.21
C SER A 75 -27.37 4.34 23.91
N LYS A 76 -28.50 4.88 24.38
CA LYS A 76 -29.58 4.05 24.96
C LYS A 76 -30.01 2.91 24.02
N GLU A 77 -29.90 3.13 22.71
CA GLU A 77 -30.13 2.09 21.69
C GLU A 77 -29.07 1.00 21.76
N ASP A 78 -27.80 1.37 21.84
CA ASP A 78 -26.67 0.43 21.97
C ASP A 78 -26.71 -0.32 23.31
N GLU A 79 -27.10 0.33 24.41
CA GLU A 79 -27.28 -0.32 25.72
C GLU A 79 -28.40 -1.37 25.65
N ARG A 80 -29.54 -1.00 25.06
CA ARG A 80 -30.65 -1.92 24.83
C ARG A 80 -30.24 -3.07 23.91
N GLY A 81 -29.50 -2.77 22.86
CA GLY A 81 -28.96 -3.74 21.91
C GLY A 81 -28.01 -4.73 22.59
N ALA A 82 -27.10 -4.25 23.44
CA ALA A 82 -26.19 -5.06 24.22
C ALA A 82 -26.93 -5.95 25.23
N ALA A 83 -27.98 -5.45 25.88
CA ALA A 83 -28.81 -6.24 26.79
C ALA A 83 -29.57 -7.36 26.06
N LEU A 84 -30.10 -7.09 24.86
CA LEU A 84 -30.72 -8.10 24.00
C LEU A 84 -29.71 -9.14 23.54
N ALA A 85 -28.51 -8.71 23.12
CA ALA A 85 -27.41 -9.59 22.75
C ALA A 85 -27.01 -10.52 23.89
N GLU A 86 -26.90 -10.00 25.11
CA GLU A 86 -26.60 -10.80 26.30
C GLU A 86 -27.68 -11.83 26.61
N ARG A 87 -28.96 -11.47 26.44
CA ARG A 87 -30.07 -12.43 26.57
C ARG A 87 -30.00 -13.50 25.47
N ALA A 88 -29.69 -13.10 24.24
CA ALA A 88 -29.55 -14.02 23.11
C ALA A 88 -28.36 -14.98 23.29
N ARG A 89 -27.26 -14.58 23.94
CA ARG A 89 -26.16 -15.49 24.31
C ARG A 89 -26.57 -16.58 25.30
N ARG A 90 -27.61 -16.35 26.09
CA ARG A 90 -28.10 -17.31 27.10
C ARG A 90 -29.16 -18.28 26.56
N GLY A 91 -29.77 -17.97 25.43
CA GLY A 91 -30.62 -18.90 24.71
C GLY A 91 -29.84 -19.50 23.53
N ASP A 92 -30.14 -20.72 23.13
CA ASP A 92 -29.48 -21.40 22.00
C ASP A 92 -29.94 -20.83 20.63
N TYR A 93 -30.00 -19.50 20.49
CA TYR A 93 -30.49 -18.78 19.31
C TYR A 93 -29.50 -18.78 18.14
N ASP A 94 -28.22 -18.98 18.44
CA ASP A 94 -27.16 -18.98 17.42
C ASP A 94 -27.23 -20.22 16.52
N ASP A 95 -27.68 -21.35 17.05
CA ASP A 95 -27.91 -22.59 16.31
C ASP A 95 -28.93 -22.41 15.17
N GLU A 96 -30.02 -21.68 15.41
CA GLU A 96 -31.03 -21.40 14.38
C GLU A 96 -30.52 -20.39 13.34
N GLN A 97 -29.87 -19.31 13.78
CA GLN A 97 -29.35 -18.27 12.89
C GLN A 97 -28.26 -18.80 11.94
N LEU A 98 -27.47 -19.78 12.39
CA LEU A 98 -26.39 -20.40 11.61
C LEU A 98 -26.81 -21.70 10.91
N ALA A 99 -28.09 -22.10 10.95
CA ALA A 99 -28.55 -23.36 10.39
C ALA A 99 -28.16 -23.56 8.91
N ARG A 100 -28.23 -22.51 8.09
CA ARG A 100 -27.82 -22.57 6.66
C ARG A 100 -26.31 -22.76 6.51
N ASN A 101 -25.52 -22.13 7.38
CA ASN A 101 -24.07 -22.30 7.39
C ASN A 101 -23.70 -23.71 7.86
N ARG A 102 -24.42 -24.27 8.85
CA ARG A 102 -24.28 -25.66 9.29
C ARG A 102 -24.52 -26.63 8.14
N VAL A 103 -25.59 -26.45 7.36
CA VAL A 103 -25.87 -27.31 6.20
C VAL A 103 -24.76 -27.23 5.15
N PHE A 104 -24.21 -26.03 4.90
CA PHE A 104 -23.16 -25.83 3.91
C PHE A 104 -21.78 -26.35 4.36
N LEU A 105 -21.36 -25.99 5.58
CA LEU A 105 -20.03 -26.29 6.12
C LEU A 105 -19.96 -27.63 6.86
N LYS A 106 -21.11 -28.24 7.16
CA LYS A 106 -21.28 -29.34 8.12
C LYS A 106 -20.87 -28.92 9.54
N ASP A 107 -21.14 -29.78 10.52
CA ASP A 107 -20.86 -29.48 11.92
C ASP A 107 -19.37 -29.22 12.19
N ASP A 108 -18.47 -30.03 11.61
CA ASP A 108 -17.02 -29.86 11.76
C ASP A 108 -16.53 -28.51 11.20
N GLY A 109 -16.96 -28.14 9.99
CA GLY A 109 -16.58 -26.86 9.39
C GLY A 109 -17.12 -25.67 10.19
N LEU A 110 -18.38 -25.73 10.63
CA LEU A 110 -18.96 -24.68 11.45
C LEU A 110 -18.25 -24.58 12.82
N GLN A 111 -17.89 -25.72 13.44
CA GLN A 111 -17.16 -25.74 14.70
C GLN A 111 -15.78 -25.09 14.57
N LYS A 112 -15.02 -25.41 13.51
CA LYS A 112 -13.73 -24.77 13.21
C LYS A 112 -13.90 -23.26 13.06
N LEU A 113 -14.90 -22.82 12.29
CA LEU A 113 -15.18 -21.40 12.10
C LEU A 113 -15.56 -20.69 13.41
N ARG A 114 -16.34 -21.35 14.27
CA ARG A 114 -16.71 -20.85 15.60
C ARG A 114 -15.51 -20.71 16.51
N SER A 115 -14.56 -21.64 16.47
CA SER A 115 -13.36 -21.58 17.30
C SER A 115 -12.31 -20.57 16.82
N ALA A 116 -12.40 -20.13 15.55
CA ALA A 116 -11.38 -19.34 14.90
C ALA A 116 -11.21 -17.94 15.51
N PHE A 117 -9.95 -17.51 15.59
CA PHE A 117 -9.53 -16.16 15.94
C PHE A 117 -9.01 -15.43 14.71
N VAL A 118 -9.75 -14.40 14.29
CA VAL A 118 -9.41 -13.56 13.14
C VAL A 118 -9.00 -12.17 13.59
N VAL A 119 -7.93 -11.63 13.00
CA VAL A 119 -7.52 -10.23 13.19
C VAL A 119 -7.83 -9.44 11.92
N VAL A 120 -8.54 -8.34 12.03
CA VAL A 120 -8.83 -7.43 10.91
C VAL A 120 -8.13 -6.09 11.15
N VAL A 121 -7.21 -5.75 10.25
CA VAL A 121 -6.45 -4.50 10.28
C VAL A 121 -6.99 -3.54 9.23
N GLY A 122 -7.53 -2.41 9.69
CA GLY A 122 -8.31 -1.47 8.89
C GLY A 122 -9.81 -1.81 8.91
N CYS A 123 -10.61 -0.93 9.49
CA CYS A 123 -12.07 -1.02 9.63
C CYS A 123 -12.79 -0.06 8.66
N GLY A 124 -12.17 0.28 7.52
CA GLY A 124 -12.76 1.10 6.47
C GLY A 124 -13.81 0.36 5.62
N GLY A 125 -13.96 0.76 4.35
CA GLY A 125 -14.98 0.18 3.46
C GLY A 125 -14.81 -1.32 3.16
N VAL A 126 -13.57 -1.84 3.14
CA VAL A 126 -13.35 -3.28 2.94
C VAL A 126 -13.47 -4.03 4.27
N GLY A 127 -12.71 -3.61 5.28
CA GLY A 127 -12.62 -4.32 6.55
C GLY A 127 -13.92 -4.34 7.34
N SER A 128 -14.75 -3.29 7.28
CA SER A 128 -16.07 -3.29 7.93
C SER A 128 -17.01 -4.32 7.31
N HIS A 129 -17.03 -4.45 5.97
CA HIS A 129 -17.84 -5.45 5.27
C HIS A 129 -17.31 -6.88 5.49
N CYS A 130 -15.99 -7.05 5.48
CA CYS A 130 -15.35 -8.33 5.84
C CYS A 130 -15.74 -8.78 7.25
N THR A 131 -15.56 -7.89 8.24
CA THR A 131 -15.92 -8.14 9.64
C THR A 131 -17.38 -8.51 9.80
N ALA A 132 -18.28 -7.75 9.16
CA ALA A 132 -19.72 -8.01 9.23
C ALA A 132 -20.08 -9.38 8.64
N ALA A 133 -19.44 -9.78 7.53
CA ALA A 133 -19.65 -11.09 6.91
C ALA A 133 -19.11 -12.23 7.77
N LEU A 134 -17.91 -12.09 8.35
CA LEU A 134 -17.31 -13.09 9.24
C LEU A 134 -18.16 -13.30 10.51
N ALA A 135 -18.58 -12.21 11.16
CA ALA A 135 -19.42 -12.25 12.35
C ALA A 135 -20.75 -12.98 12.07
N ARG A 136 -21.44 -12.62 10.98
CA ARG A 136 -22.68 -13.26 10.54
C ARG A 136 -22.51 -14.71 10.11
N SER A 137 -21.29 -15.09 9.70
CA SER A 137 -21.00 -16.45 9.26
C SER A 137 -20.70 -17.41 10.42
N GLY A 138 -20.47 -16.88 11.62
CA GLY A 138 -20.22 -17.66 12.83
C GLY A 138 -18.79 -17.55 13.36
N VAL A 139 -17.95 -16.62 12.90
CA VAL A 139 -16.65 -16.39 13.57
C VAL A 139 -16.91 -15.78 14.96
N SER A 140 -16.35 -16.38 16.02
CA SER A 140 -16.66 -15.95 17.40
C SER A 140 -15.57 -15.11 18.07
N HIS A 141 -14.37 -15.02 17.50
CA HIS A 141 -13.27 -14.22 18.05
C HIS A 141 -12.70 -13.32 16.97
N ILE A 142 -12.91 -12.01 17.10
CA ILE A 142 -12.44 -11.02 16.13
C ILE A 142 -11.68 -9.91 16.85
N ARG A 143 -10.42 -9.71 16.50
CA ARG A 143 -9.67 -8.50 16.87
C ARG A 143 -9.81 -7.46 15.76
N LEU A 144 -10.16 -6.24 16.13
CA LEU A 144 -10.29 -5.10 15.21
C LEU A 144 -9.19 -4.10 15.52
N ILE A 145 -8.43 -3.72 14.50
CA ILE A 145 -7.33 -2.76 14.60
C ILE A 145 -7.57 -1.63 13.62
N ASP A 146 -7.91 -0.46 14.13
CA ASP A 146 -8.06 0.78 13.36
C ASP A 146 -8.01 1.97 14.33
N PHE A 147 -7.30 3.03 13.97
CA PHE A 147 -7.19 4.26 14.78
C PHE A 147 -8.23 5.32 14.38
N ASP A 148 -8.86 5.16 13.23
CA ASP A 148 -9.75 6.17 12.66
C ASP A 148 -11.11 6.21 13.37
N GLN A 149 -11.72 7.40 13.27
CA GLN A 149 -13.12 7.63 13.60
C GLN A 149 -14.02 7.51 12.36
N VAL A 150 -15.30 7.25 12.58
CA VAL A 150 -16.33 7.32 11.55
C VAL A 150 -16.50 8.78 11.13
N THR A 151 -16.40 9.04 9.83
CA THR A 151 -16.64 10.35 9.23
C THR A 151 -17.92 10.34 8.40
N LEU A 152 -18.48 11.51 8.08
CA LEU A 152 -19.61 11.60 7.12
C LEU A 152 -19.29 10.93 5.78
N SER A 153 -18.06 11.10 5.29
CA SER A 153 -17.61 10.48 4.06
C SER A 153 -17.43 8.97 4.17
N SER A 154 -17.40 8.39 5.38
CA SER A 154 -17.35 6.94 5.59
C SER A 154 -18.70 6.27 5.30
N LEU A 155 -19.82 6.99 5.46
CA LEU A 155 -21.18 6.43 5.38
C LEU A 155 -21.55 5.89 4.00
N ASN A 156 -20.86 6.30 2.94
CA ASN A 156 -21.11 5.78 1.60
C ASN A 156 -20.61 4.34 1.38
N ARG A 157 -19.75 3.82 2.27
CA ARG A 157 -19.04 2.54 2.07
C ARG A 157 -18.75 1.74 3.33
N HIS A 158 -18.96 2.28 4.53
CA HIS A 158 -18.78 1.54 5.77
C HIS A 158 -20.01 0.67 6.04
N ALA A 159 -19.80 -0.61 6.40
CA ALA A 159 -20.86 -1.61 6.39
C ALA A 159 -22.01 -1.35 7.37
N VAL A 160 -21.71 -0.72 8.51
CA VAL A 160 -22.64 -0.64 9.66
C VAL A 160 -22.81 0.77 10.25
N ALA A 161 -22.01 1.73 9.76
CA ALA A 161 -22.00 3.06 10.36
C ALA A 161 -23.23 3.85 9.91
N THR A 162 -23.78 4.61 10.84
CA THR A 162 -24.92 5.50 10.66
C THR A 162 -24.53 6.94 10.96
N LEU A 163 -25.44 7.88 10.73
CA LEU A 163 -25.22 9.30 11.08
C LEU A 163 -24.91 9.49 12.57
N ALA A 164 -25.47 8.65 13.44
CA ALA A 164 -25.23 8.71 14.89
C ALA A 164 -23.81 8.28 15.28
N ASP A 165 -23.13 7.52 14.42
CA ASP A 165 -21.79 7.00 14.69
C ASP A 165 -20.68 8.00 14.32
N VAL A 166 -21.01 9.10 13.63
CA VAL A 166 -20.01 10.08 13.19
C VAL A 166 -19.26 10.67 14.39
N GLY A 167 -17.93 10.61 14.35
CA GLY A 167 -17.03 11.01 15.44
C GLY A 167 -16.71 9.90 16.45
N THR A 168 -17.29 8.71 16.30
CA THR A 168 -16.96 7.54 17.15
C THR A 168 -15.85 6.70 16.51
N PRO A 169 -15.04 5.96 17.30
CA PRO A 169 -14.05 5.02 16.75
C PRO A 169 -14.70 3.95 15.87
N LYS A 170 -14.13 3.68 14.68
CA LYS A 170 -14.69 2.67 13.74
C LYS A 170 -14.76 1.28 14.36
N VAL A 171 -13.73 0.90 15.16
CA VAL A 171 -13.69 -0.38 15.88
C VAL A 171 -14.87 -0.52 16.86
N GLY A 172 -15.25 0.58 17.53
CA GLY A 172 -16.39 0.63 18.44
C GLY A 172 -17.73 0.52 17.71
N CYS A 173 -17.89 1.27 16.61
CA CYS A 173 -19.07 1.22 15.76
C CYS A 173 -19.35 -0.21 15.26
N LEU A 174 -18.31 -0.92 14.79
CA LEU A 174 -18.43 -2.33 14.37
C LEU A 174 -18.89 -3.23 15.51
N LYS A 175 -18.24 -3.16 16.68
CA LYS A 175 -18.63 -3.95 17.85
C LYS A 175 -20.09 -3.70 18.22
N ASN A 176 -20.47 -2.43 18.43
CA ASN A 176 -21.80 -2.08 18.91
C ASN A 176 -22.90 -2.57 17.99
N ARG A 177 -22.75 -2.39 16.66
CA ARG A 177 -23.75 -2.87 15.71
C ARG A 177 -23.74 -4.40 15.57
N LEU A 178 -22.57 -5.02 15.47
CA LEU A 178 -22.47 -6.45 15.21
C LEU A 178 -22.83 -7.30 16.42
N GLN A 179 -22.65 -6.82 17.66
CA GLN A 179 -23.14 -7.52 18.84
C GLN A 179 -24.67 -7.66 18.85
N GLN A 180 -25.41 -6.72 18.25
CA GLN A 180 -26.86 -6.82 18.10
C GLN A 180 -27.28 -7.87 17.05
N ILE A 181 -26.39 -8.22 16.14
CA ILE A 181 -26.64 -9.12 15.00
C ILE A 181 -26.12 -10.54 15.27
N ALA A 182 -24.93 -10.62 15.85
CA ALA A 182 -24.13 -11.81 16.05
C ALA A 182 -23.60 -11.76 17.50
N PRO A 183 -24.47 -12.00 18.50
CA PRO A 183 -24.14 -11.79 19.91
C PRO A 183 -23.06 -12.76 20.44
N TRP A 184 -22.81 -13.87 19.74
CA TRP A 184 -21.75 -14.83 20.03
C TRP A 184 -20.34 -14.28 19.79
N VAL A 185 -20.18 -13.17 19.06
CA VAL A 185 -18.86 -12.64 18.70
C VAL A 185 -18.25 -11.87 19.87
N ASN A 186 -17.04 -12.29 20.24
CA ASN A 186 -16.16 -11.60 21.16
C ASN A 186 -15.22 -10.71 20.35
N PHE A 187 -15.31 -9.40 20.60
CA PHE A 187 -14.47 -8.41 19.95
C PHE A 187 -13.34 -7.95 20.86
N ASP A 188 -12.10 -7.98 20.37
CA ASP A 188 -10.95 -7.28 20.95
C ASP A 188 -10.69 -6.01 20.14
N LEU A 189 -10.83 -4.84 20.75
CA LEU A 189 -10.72 -3.56 20.06
C LEU A 189 -9.36 -2.90 20.31
N ARG A 190 -8.60 -2.67 19.24
CA ARG A 190 -7.33 -1.94 19.25
C ARG A 190 -7.50 -0.66 18.46
N ASN A 191 -7.79 0.43 19.18
CA ASN A 191 -7.95 1.75 18.57
C ASN A 191 -6.60 2.42 18.30
N GLU A 192 -5.77 1.78 17.47
CA GLU A 192 -4.35 2.09 17.28
C GLU A 192 -3.95 1.92 15.80
N LEU A 193 -2.96 2.68 15.35
CA LEU A 193 -2.42 2.56 13.99
C LEU A 193 -1.46 1.38 13.95
N PHE A 194 -1.59 0.54 12.91
CA PHE A 194 -0.63 -0.53 12.70
C PHE A 194 0.72 0.02 12.20
N HIS A 195 1.79 -0.38 12.87
CA HIS A 195 3.17 -0.17 12.42
C HIS A 195 4.07 -1.31 12.90
N ALA A 196 5.23 -1.50 12.27
CA ALA A 196 6.14 -2.61 12.52
C ALA A 196 6.48 -2.81 14.02
N LYS A 197 6.75 -1.72 14.76
CA LYS A 197 7.08 -1.79 16.20
C LYS A 197 5.94 -2.26 17.11
N ALA A 198 4.69 -2.15 16.67
CA ALA A 198 3.51 -2.59 17.43
C ALA A 198 3.00 -3.95 16.94
N ALA A 199 3.60 -4.52 15.89
CA ALA A 199 3.13 -5.77 15.30
C ALA A 199 3.11 -6.91 16.32
N ASP A 200 4.14 -7.02 17.16
CA ASP A 200 4.23 -8.06 18.20
C ASP A 200 3.08 -8.00 19.20
N SER A 201 2.63 -6.80 19.60
CA SER A 201 1.54 -6.65 20.56
C SER A 201 0.16 -6.76 19.88
N LEU A 202 0.02 -6.18 18.69
CA LEU A 202 -1.22 -6.10 17.95
C LEU A 202 -1.64 -7.44 17.33
N LEU A 203 -0.66 -8.24 16.90
CA LEU A 203 -0.87 -9.57 16.31
C LEU A 203 -0.58 -10.70 17.30
N ALA A 204 -0.35 -10.36 18.58
CA ALA A 204 -0.16 -11.32 19.66
C ALA A 204 -1.37 -12.25 19.80
N GLU A 205 -1.13 -13.37 20.48
CA GLU A 205 -2.19 -14.24 20.94
C GLU A 205 -3.21 -13.51 21.83
N TRP A 206 -4.45 -13.99 21.80
CA TRP A 206 -5.53 -13.51 22.63
C TRP A 206 -6.10 -14.65 23.45
N ASN A 207 -5.98 -14.56 24.79
CA ASN A 207 -6.38 -15.63 25.71
C ASN A 207 -5.76 -16.99 25.35
N GLY A 208 -4.47 -17.00 25.03
CA GLY A 208 -3.72 -18.20 24.63
C GLY A 208 -4.02 -18.74 23.23
N ARG A 209 -4.78 -18.00 22.41
CA ARG A 209 -5.09 -18.37 21.01
C ARG A 209 -4.29 -17.51 20.04
N LYS A 210 -3.56 -18.16 19.14
CA LYS A 210 -2.90 -17.47 18.03
C LYS A 210 -3.92 -17.08 16.96
N PRO A 211 -3.69 -16.01 16.19
CA PRO A 211 -4.52 -15.70 15.03
C PRO A 211 -4.52 -16.87 14.04
N ASP A 212 -5.70 -17.38 13.70
CA ASP A 212 -5.88 -18.35 12.61
C ASP A 212 -5.76 -17.67 11.25
N TYR A 213 -6.15 -16.39 11.18
CA TYR A 213 -6.04 -15.58 9.97
C TYR A 213 -5.96 -14.09 10.26
N ILE A 214 -5.19 -13.38 9.45
CA ILE A 214 -5.05 -11.92 9.47
C ILE A 214 -5.60 -11.35 8.17
N VAL A 215 -6.43 -10.32 8.30
CA VAL A 215 -6.99 -9.57 7.18
C VAL A 215 -6.34 -8.20 7.14
N ASP A 216 -5.66 -7.92 6.03
CA ASP A 216 -5.17 -6.59 5.73
C ASP A 216 -6.17 -5.83 4.84
N ALA A 217 -6.80 -4.82 5.41
CA ALA A 217 -7.66 -3.86 4.73
C ALA A 217 -7.14 -2.41 4.87
N ILE A 218 -5.82 -2.25 5.07
CA ILE A 218 -5.13 -0.96 5.16
C ILE A 218 -5.08 -0.30 3.77
N ASP A 219 -5.17 1.03 3.70
CA ASP A 219 -5.07 1.81 2.47
C ASP A 219 -3.72 2.56 2.31
N ASN A 220 -3.01 2.81 3.40
CA ASN A 220 -1.63 3.29 3.41
C ASN A 220 -0.67 2.18 2.96
N ILE A 221 0.29 2.52 2.08
CA ILE A 221 1.20 1.54 1.48
C ILE A 221 2.28 1.09 2.46
N ASP A 222 2.80 2.00 3.29
CA ASP A 222 3.87 1.71 4.25
C ASP A 222 3.39 0.76 5.35
N SER A 223 2.32 1.11 6.07
CA SER A 223 1.73 0.22 7.09
C SER A 223 1.29 -1.13 6.50
N LYS A 224 0.80 -1.14 5.25
CA LYS A 224 0.46 -2.38 4.53
C LYS A 224 1.68 -3.26 4.30
N VAL A 225 2.77 -2.70 3.79
CA VAL A 225 4.00 -3.46 3.54
C VAL A 225 4.58 -3.98 4.84
N GLU A 226 4.61 -3.17 5.90
CA GLU A 226 5.07 -3.58 7.23
C GLU A 226 4.24 -4.76 7.78
N LEU A 227 2.91 -4.72 7.65
CA LEU A 227 2.03 -5.80 8.09
C LEU A 227 2.32 -7.10 7.32
N LEU A 228 2.41 -7.00 5.99
CA LEU A 228 2.62 -8.16 5.13
C LEU A 228 4.02 -8.77 5.30
N GLU A 229 5.05 -7.94 5.45
CA GLU A 229 6.41 -8.38 5.78
C GLU A 229 6.44 -9.11 7.12
N TYR A 230 5.82 -8.53 8.15
CA TYR A 230 5.77 -9.14 9.48
C TYR A 230 5.06 -10.49 9.46
N CYS A 231 3.88 -10.57 8.81
CA CYS A 231 3.13 -11.81 8.70
C CYS A 231 3.92 -12.88 7.94
N TYR A 232 4.56 -12.51 6.82
CA TYR A 232 5.37 -13.42 6.03
C TYR A 232 6.56 -13.98 6.82
N ARG A 233 7.31 -13.13 7.53
CA ARG A 233 8.47 -13.56 8.33
C ARG A 233 8.10 -14.43 9.52
N ASN A 234 6.92 -14.22 10.12
CA ASN A 234 6.45 -14.97 11.27
C ASN A 234 5.54 -16.15 10.91
N ASN A 235 5.38 -16.46 9.62
CA ASN A 235 4.48 -17.51 9.10
C ASN A 235 3.03 -17.36 9.62
N LEU A 236 2.54 -16.12 9.71
CA LEU A 236 1.17 -15.83 10.09
C LEU A 236 0.29 -15.82 8.83
N PRO A 237 -0.80 -16.62 8.78
CA PRO A 237 -1.71 -16.63 7.63
C PRO A 237 -2.33 -15.26 7.41
N VAL A 238 -2.15 -14.71 6.20
CA VAL A 238 -2.61 -13.36 5.87
C VAL A 238 -3.25 -13.31 4.48
N ILE A 239 -4.29 -12.50 4.35
CA ILE A 239 -4.83 -12.07 3.05
C ILE A 239 -4.90 -10.54 3.02
N SER A 240 -4.52 -9.97 1.90
CA SER A 240 -4.52 -8.52 1.71
C SER A 240 -5.52 -8.06 0.66
N SER A 241 -6.34 -7.08 1.00
CA SER A 241 -7.11 -6.32 0.03
C SER A 241 -6.23 -5.28 -0.65
N MET A 242 -6.22 -5.33 -1.98
CA MET A 242 -5.63 -4.29 -2.82
C MET A 242 -6.63 -3.13 -3.03
N GLY A 243 -6.42 -2.31 -4.05
CA GLY A 243 -7.15 -1.05 -4.19
C GLY A 243 -8.59 -1.26 -4.64
N ALA A 244 -9.59 -1.03 -3.79
CA ALA A 244 -11.01 -1.14 -4.19
C ALA A 244 -11.59 0.15 -4.85
N GLY A 245 -10.82 1.25 -4.86
CA GLY A 245 -11.27 2.54 -5.41
C GLY A 245 -11.17 2.62 -6.93
N CYS A 246 -11.90 3.58 -7.54
CA CYS A 246 -11.97 3.79 -9.00
C CYS A 246 -12.38 2.55 -9.82
N LYS A 247 -13.07 1.60 -9.19
CA LYS A 247 -13.57 0.36 -9.82
C LYS A 247 -15.09 0.35 -9.82
N SER A 248 -15.68 -0.37 -10.77
CA SER A 248 -17.12 -0.53 -10.90
C SER A 248 -17.57 -1.94 -11.26
N ASP A 249 -16.67 -2.82 -11.72
CA ASP A 249 -17.01 -4.15 -12.21
C ASP A 249 -16.65 -5.24 -11.18
N PRO A 250 -17.63 -5.80 -10.44
CA PRO A 250 -17.38 -6.84 -9.46
C PRO A 250 -16.99 -8.18 -10.08
N THR A 251 -17.28 -8.42 -11.36
CA THR A 251 -16.94 -9.68 -12.05
C THR A 251 -15.44 -9.81 -12.33
N ARG A 252 -14.69 -8.73 -12.14
CA ARG A 252 -13.23 -8.66 -12.33
C ARG A 252 -12.45 -8.75 -11.03
N VAL A 253 -13.07 -9.14 -9.92
CA VAL A 253 -12.39 -9.35 -8.64
C VAL A 253 -11.86 -10.79 -8.57
N PHE A 254 -10.58 -10.91 -8.25
CA PHE A 254 -9.88 -12.21 -8.18
C PHE A 254 -9.16 -12.35 -6.84
N VAL A 255 -9.00 -13.61 -6.42
CA VAL A 255 -8.12 -14.01 -5.33
C VAL A 255 -6.93 -14.75 -5.92
N GLY A 256 -5.72 -14.39 -5.52
CA GLY A 256 -4.50 -15.08 -5.97
C GLY A 256 -3.28 -14.54 -5.25
N ASP A 257 -2.11 -15.09 -5.57
CA ASP A 257 -0.85 -14.62 -5.00
C ASP A 257 -0.53 -13.18 -5.43
N ILE A 258 0.17 -12.42 -4.57
CA ILE A 258 0.62 -11.05 -4.87
C ILE A 258 1.47 -10.95 -6.15
N SER A 259 2.20 -12.01 -6.52
CA SER A 259 2.95 -12.08 -7.78
C SER A 259 2.04 -12.10 -9.02
N ALA A 260 0.82 -12.61 -8.89
CA ALA A 260 -0.14 -12.76 -9.98
C ALA A 260 -0.99 -11.49 -10.20
N SER A 261 -1.03 -10.56 -9.25
CA SER A 261 -1.92 -9.40 -9.34
C SER A 261 -1.54 -8.40 -10.42
N THR A 262 -2.53 -7.88 -11.15
CA THR A 262 -2.35 -6.95 -12.28
C THR A 262 -3.33 -5.79 -12.24
N ASP A 263 -3.05 -4.77 -13.06
CA ASP A 263 -3.93 -3.65 -13.36
C ASP A 263 -4.38 -2.81 -12.14
N ASP A 264 -3.78 -3.05 -10.97
CA ASP A 264 -4.04 -2.36 -9.72
C ASP A 264 -2.81 -1.56 -9.24
N PRO A 265 -2.89 -0.21 -9.18
CA PRO A 265 -1.76 0.61 -8.73
C PRO A 265 -1.31 0.33 -7.30
N LEU A 266 -2.24 0.08 -6.36
CA LEU A 266 -1.89 -0.23 -4.98
C LEU A 266 -1.14 -1.56 -4.94
N SER A 267 -1.65 -2.56 -5.65
CA SER A 267 -1.01 -3.88 -5.71
C SER A 267 0.38 -3.84 -6.33
N ARG A 268 0.57 -3.04 -7.39
CA ARG A 268 1.88 -2.79 -7.98
C ARG A 268 2.85 -2.21 -6.96
N SER A 269 2.47 -1.12 -6.29
CA SER A 269 3.35 -0.44 -5.33
C SER A 269 3.71 -1.34 -4.15
N THR A 270 2.73 -2.06 -3.60
CA THR A 270 2.95 -3.03 -2.52
C THR A 270 3.86 -4.17 -2.95
N ARG A 271 3.62 -4.78 -4.12
CA ARG A 271 4.48 -5.86 -4.65
C ARG A 271 5.91 -5.38 -4.86
N ARG A 272 6.13 -4.19 -5.43
CA ARG A 272 7.48 -3.65 -5.63
C ARG A 272 8.23 -3.45 -4.31
N ARG A 273 7.56 -2.92 -3.29
CA ARG A 273 8.14 -2.74 -1.96
C ARG A 273 8.41 -4.07 -1.24
N LEU A 274 7.51 -5.04 -1.34
CA LEU A 274 7.73 -6.38 -0.79
C LEU A 274 8.91 -7.10 -1.47
N ARG A 275 9.09 -6.92 -2.78
CA ARG A 275 10.27 -7.43 -3.49
C ARG A 275 11.56 -6.81 -2.98
N LEU A 276 11.56 -5.52 -2.63
CA LEU A 276 12.71 -4.87 -1.97
C LEU A 276 13.04 -5.48 -0.60
N LEU A 277 12.16 -6.31 -0.04
CA LEU A 277 12.36 -7.01 1.23
C LEU A 277 12.62 -8.51 1.03
N GLY A 278 12.80 -8.96 -0.22
CA GLY A 278 13.01 -10.36 -0.59
C GLY A 278 11.72 -11.19 -0.69
N ILE A 279 10.54 -10.56 -0.64
CA ILE A 279 9.25 -11.26 -0.65
C ILE A 279 8.66 -11.16 -2.06
N THR A 280 8.67 -12.28 -2.79
CA THR A 280 8.26 -12.33 -4.20
C THR A 280 6.90 -13.00 -4.42
N SER A 281 6.50 -13.92 -3.53
CA SER A 281 5.26 -14.71 -3.56
C SER A 281 4.96 -15.24 -2.14
N GLY A 282 3.85 -15.96 -1.98
CA GLY A 282 3.41 -16.56 -0.71
C GLY A 282 2.41 -15.71 0.08
N ILE A 283 1.85 -14.66 -0.54
CA ILE A 283 0.87 -13.78 0.10
C ILE A 283 -0.38 -13.72 -0.78
N ASN A 284 -1.49 -14.23 -0.26
CA ASN A 284 -2.78 -14.16 -0.94
C ASN A 284 -3.33 -12.74 -0.92
N VAL A 285 -3.84 -12.29 -2.05
CA VAL A 285 -4.40 -10.95 -2.22
C VAL A 285 -5.72 -10.98 -2.98
N VAL A 286 -6.61 -10.04 -2.64
CA VAL A 286 -7.81 -9.72 -3.41
C VAL A 286 -7.53 -8.48 -4.24
N TYR A 287 -7.66 -8.60 -5.56
CA TYR A 287 -7.40 -7.52 -6.51
C TYR A 287 -8.45 -7.53 -7.61
N SER A 288 -8.41 -6.51 -8.48
CA SER A 288 -9.26 -6.51 -9.67
C SER A 288 -8.45 -6.17 -10.90
N THR A 289 -8.76 -6.87 -12.00
CA THR A 289 -8.17 -6.67 -13.33
C THR A 289 -8.91 -5.61 -14.15
N GLU A 290 -9.80 -4.85 -13.52
CA GLU A 290 -10.47 -3.73 -14.14
C GLU A 290 -9.48 -2.62 -14.47
N LYS A 291 -9.31 -2.36 -15.78
CA LYS A 291 -8.39 -1.33 -16.25
C LYS A 291 -8.98 0.06 -16.02
N PRO A 292 -8.17 1.03 -15.56
CA PRO A 292 -8.47 2.45 -15.71
C PRO A 292 -8.64 2.79 -17.19
N GLY A 293 -9.57 3.69 -17.51
CA GLY A 293 -9.87 4.07 -18.89
C GLY A 293 -10.59 5.41 -19.02
N PRO A 294 -10.72 5.93 -20.24
CA PRO A 294 -11.47 7.17 -20.50
C PRO A 294 -12.93 7.03 -20.02
N GLY A 295 -13.45 8.06 -19.35
CA GLY A 295 -14.78 8.06 -18.75
C GLY A 295 -14.90 7.34 -17.41
N LYS A 296 -13.85 6.65 -16.93
CA LYS A 296 -13.84 6.07 -15.58
C LYS A 296 -13.38 7.09 -14.54
N ALA A 297 -13.80 6.89 -13.30
CA ALA A 297 -13.37 7.69 -12.17
C ALA A 297 -11.84 7.61 -12.01
N GLN A 298 -11.20 8.76 -11.83
CA GLN A 298 -9.75 8.88 -11.65
C GLN A 298 -9.46 9.63 -10.35
N LEU A 299 -8.21 9.60 -9.91
CA LEU A 299 -7.75 10.39 -8.78
C LEU A 299 -8.07 11.87 -9.03
N LEU A 300 -8.82 12.49 -8.13
CA LEU A 300 -9.23 13.88 -8.30
C LEU A 300 -8.00 14.81 -8.17
N PRO A 301 -7.92 15.86 -8.99
CA PRO A 301 -6.90 16.89 -8.81
C PRO A 301 -7.13 17.60 -7.46
N LEU A 302 -6.04 18.06 -6.84
CA LEU A 302 -6.15 18.87 -5.64
C LEU A 302 -6.76 20.24 -5.98
N PRO A 303 -7.59 20.83 -5.10
CA PRO A 303 -8.01 22.22 -5.24
C PRO A 303 -6.78 23.15 -5.32
N GLU A 304 -6.82 24.15 -6.20
CA GLU A 304 -5.70 25.10 -6.41
C GLU A 304 -5.27 25.84 -5.13
N GLU A 305 -6.19 25.99 -4.17
CA GLU A 305 -5.94 26.60 -2.86
C GLU A 305 -5.06 25.73 -1.94
N GLU A 306 -5.06 24.41 -2.10
CA GLU A 306 -4.17 23.52 -1.33
C GLU A 306 -2.75 23.51 -1.90
N PHE A 307 -2.59 23.67 -3.22
CA PHE A 307 -1.27 23.82 -3.85
C PHE A 307 -0.50 25.05 -3.34
N LYS A 308 -1.20 26.11 -2.91
CA LYS A 308 -0.59 27.33 -2.36
C LYS A 308 -0.05 27.16 -0.94
N LYS A 309 -0.49 26.14 -0.19
CA LYS A 309 -0.13 25.94 1.22
C LYS A 309 1.15 25.14 1.45
N GLY A 310 1.81 24.65 0.39
CA GLY A 310 3.11 23.99 0.47
C GLY A 310 3.17 22.65 -0.27
N SER A 311 4.30 21.97 -0.13
CA SER A 311 4.54 20.64 -0.71
C SER A 311 3.52 19.64 -0.19
N VAL A 312 3.02 18.77 -1.06
CA VAL A 312 1.91 17.83 -0.82
C VAL A 312 2.12 16.88 0.39
N GLY A 313 3.33 16.75 0.92
CA GLY A 313 3.61 15.98 2.14
C GLY A 313 3.28 16.71 3.46
N ASP A 314 3.18 18.04 3.44
CA ASP A 314 3.14 18.88 4.66
C ASP A 314 1.71 19.34 5.03
N LEU A 315 0.70 18.93 4.25
CA LEU A 315 -0.70 19.35 4.43
C LEU A 315 -1.56 18.32 5.17
N GLY A 316 -1.02 17.13 5.43
CA GLY A 316 -1.64 16.15 6.32
C GLY A 316 -1.38 16.54 7.78
N VAL A 317 -2.38 16.32 8.65
CA VAL A 317 -2.19 16.41 10.12
C VAL A 317 -1.15 15.39 10.60
N LEU A 318 -0.88 14.37 9.77
CA LEU A 318 0.23 13.43 9.88
C LEU A 318 1.03 13.43 8.57
N PRO A 319 2.36 13.25 8.62
CA PRO A 319 3.15 12.94 7.43
C PRO A 319 2.54 11.71 6.74
N ASP A 320 2.42 11.72 5.42
CA ASP A 320 1.90 10.63 4.56
C ASP A 320 0.37 10.42 4.50
N PHE A 321 -0.46 11.31 5.05
CA PHE A 321 -1.91 11.23 4.84
C PHE A 321 -2.31 11.73 3.43
N ARG A 322 -3.19 10.99 2.74
CA ARG A 322 -3.56 11.26 1.34
C ARG A 322 -4.23 12.63 1.18
N VAL A 323 -3.49 13.60 0.64
CA VAL A 323 -4.03 14.90 0.21
C VAL A 323 -5.01 14.71 -0.98
N ARG A 324 -4.87 13.64 -1.78
CA ARG A 324 -5.75 13.36 -2.92
C ARG A 324 -6.83 12.31 -2.60
N ILE A 325 -8.10 12.69 -2.77
CA ILE A 325 -9.24 11.79 -2.60
C ILE A 325 -9.39 10.90 -3.83
N LEU A 326 -9.29 9.58 -3.63
CA LEU A 326 -9.63 8.59 -4.63
C LEU A 326 -11.15 8.36 -4.62
N PRO A 327 -11.88 8.56 -5.73
CA PRO A 327 -13.31 8.26 -5.78
C PRO A 327 -13.59 6.77 -5.50
N VAL A 328 -14.59 6.51 -4.66
CA VAL A 328 -14.99 5.15 -4.28
C VAL A 328 -16.49 4.98 -4.43
N LEU A 329 -16.90 4.00 -5.24
CA LEU A 329 -18.26 3.49 -5.26
C LEU A 329 -18.37 2.40 -4.18
N GLY A 330 -19.25 2.58 -3.19
CA GLY A 330 -19.33 1.74 -1.98
C GLY A 330 -19.55 0.24 -2.24
N THR A 331 -20.13 -0.12 -3.39
CA THR A 331 -20.32 -1.51 -3.81
C THR A 331 -19.00 -2.27 -3.96
N MET A 332 -17.94 -1.62 -4.45
CA MET A 332 -16.67 -2.31 -4.71
C MET A 332 -15.90 -2.67 -3.43
N PRO A 333 -15.69 -1.76 -2.46
CA PRO A 333 -15.14 -2.15 -1.16
C PRO A 333 -15.94 -3.25 -0.47
N ALA A 334 -17.28 -3.22 -0.56
CA ALA A 334 -18.13 -4.26 -0.01
C ALA A 334 -17.88 -5.62 -0.67
N VAL A 335 -17.83 -5.68 -2.00
CA VAL A 335 -17.50 -6.90 -2.76
C VAL A 335 -16.11 -7.42 -2.39
N PHE A 336 -15.10 -6.56 -2.29
CA PHE A 336 -13.77 -6.95 -1.83
C PHE A 336 -13.83 -7.54 -0.41
N GLY A 337 -14.57 -6.90 0.50
CA GLY A 337 -14.77 -7.39 1.87
C GLY A 337 -15.43 -8.76 1.91
N TYR A 338 -16.44 -9.00 1.08
CA TYR A 338 -17.10 -10.32 0.96
C TYR A 338 -16.19 -11.38 0.36
N VAL A 339 -15.39 -11.04 -0.65
CA VAL A 339 -14.42 -11.97 -1.25
C VAL A 339 -13.35 -12.37 -0.22
N VAL A 340 -12.84 -11.41 0.54
CA VAL A 340 -11.89 -11.67 1.65
C VAL A 340 -12.54 -12.57 2.70
N ALA A 341 -13.73 -12.23 3.19
CA ALA A 341 -14.41 -13.02 4.22
C ALA A 341 -14.70 -14.45 3.74
N ASN A 342 -15.16 -14.61 2.49
CA ASN A 342 -15.39 -15.92 1.90
C ASN A 342 -14.09 -16.73 1.80
N HIS A 343 -12.98 -16.12 1.37
CA HIS A 343 -11.67 -16.79 1.37
C HIS A 343 -11.32 -17.33 2.76
N LEU A 344 -11.43 -16.50 3.81
CA LEU A 344 -11.16 -16.92 5.18
C LEU A 344 -12.03 -18.08 5.62
N ILE A 345 -13.34 -18.00 5.39
CA ILE A 345 -14.28 -19.05 5.78
C ILE A 345 -13.88 -20.38 5.14
N LEU A 346 -13.60 -20.39 3.84
CA LEU A 346 -13.24 -21.63 3.14
C LEU A 346 -11.88 -22.17 3.59
N GLN A 347 -10.88 -21.30 3.82
CA GLN A 347 -9.57 -21.73 4.33
C GLN A 347 -9.63 -22.29 5.75
N ILE A 348 -10.30 -21.59 6.68
CA ILE A 348 -10.44 -22.00 8.09
C ILE A 348 -11.19 -23.33 8.20
N THR A 349 -12.25 -23.50 7.41
CA THR A 349 -13.06 -24.73 7.44
C THR A 349 -12.47 -25.88 6.64
N GLY A 350 -11.47 -25.61 5.79
CA GLY A 350 -10.91 -26.59 4.86
C GLY A 350 -11.89 -26.97 3.74
N TYR A 351 -12.83 -26.07 3.41
CA TYR A 351 -13.80 -26.31 2.34
C TYR A 351 -13.11 -26.21 0.97
N PRO A 352 -13.31 -27.18 0.06
CA PRO A 352 -12.62 -27.21 -1.23
C PRO A 352 -13.01 -26.00 -2.09
N CYS A 353 -12.00 -25.24 -2.52
CA CYS A 353 -12.17 -24.08 -3.39
C CYS A 353 -10.94 -23.89 -4.26
N GLU A 354 -11.15 -23.81 -5.57
CA GLU A 354 -10.11 -23.48 -6.54
C GLU A 354 -10.45 -22.14 -7.17
N TYR A 355 -9.55 -21.16 -7.03
CA TYR A 355 -9.69 -19.88 -7.71
C TYR A 355 -9.22 -19.98 -9.15
N VAL A 356 -9.97 -19.35 -10.05
CA VAL A 356 -9.53 -19.18 -11.43
C VAL A 356 -8.35 -18.20 -11.44
N PRO A 357 -7.17 -18.61 -11.93
CA PRO A 357 -6.02 -17.70 -12.00
C PRO A 357 -6.33 -16.55 -12.96
N ALA A 358 -6.12 -15.30 -12.52
CA ALA A 358 -6.42 -14.14 -13.35
C ALA A 358 -5.49 -13.99 -14.56
N LYS A 359 -4.30 -14.64 -14.53
CA LYS A 359 -3.31 -14.58 -15.61
C LYS A 359 -3.29 -15.87 -16.43
N GLY A 360 -3.80 -15.79 -17.66
CA GLY A 360 -3.46 -16.73 -18.73
C GLY A 360 -2.18 -16.35 -19.50
N ARG A 361 -1.29 -15.52 -18.93
CA ARG A 361 -0.11 -14.96 -19.61
C ARG A 361 1.20 -15.70 -19.37
N GLU A 362 1.20 -16.78 -18.59
CA GLU A 362 2.41 -17.58 -18.35
C GLU A 362 3.02 -18.07 -19.67
N LYS A 363 2.19 -18.57 -20.59
CA LYS A 363 2.65 -18.96 -21.95
C LYS A 363 3.28 -17.81 -22.73
N MET A 364 2.83 -16.57 -22.51
CA MET A 364 3.47 -15.40 -23.13
C MET A 364 4.85 -15.16 -22.53
N TYR A 365 4.99 -15.24 -21.21
CA TYR A 365 6.28 -15.06 -20.54
C TYR A 365 7.27 -16.17 -20.89
N ASP A 366 6.81 -17.43 -20.96
CA ASP A 366 7.62 -18.56 -21.44
C ASP A 366 8.08 -18.35 -22.88
N GLY A 367 7.19 -17.84 -23.74
CA GLY A 367 7.53 -17.49 -25.12
C GLY A 367 8.56 -16.37 -25.23
N ILE A 368 8.51 -15.36 -24.35
CA ILE A 368 9.49 -14.28 -24.29
C ILE A 368 10.83 -14.79 -23.74
N LEU A 369 10.81 -15.64 -22.71
CA LEU A 369 12.01 -16.28 -22.15
C LEU A 369 12.73 -17.13 -23.22
N ALA A 370 11.98 -17.93 -23.99
CA ALA A 370 12.51 -18.71 -25.08
C ALA A 370 13.12 -17.83 -26.20
N GLN A 371 12.53 -16.67 -26.49
CA GLN A 371 13.10 -15.71 -27.45
C GLN A 371 14.39 -15.09 -26.92
N LEU A 372 14.42 -14.70 -25.64
CA LEU A 372 15.61 -14.14 -25.00
C LEU A 372 16.76 -15.15 -25.01
N GLN A 373 16.48 -16.42 -24.68
CA GLN A 373 17.42 -17.54 -24.78
C GLN A 373 18.02 -17.62 -26.19
N GLY A 374 17.20 -17.53 -27.24
CA GLY A 374 17.67 -17.53 -28.63
C GLY A 374 18.49 -16.29 -29.01
N PHE A 375 18.23 -15.12 -28.42
CA PHE A 375 19.05 -13.92 -28.63
C PHE A 375 20.42 -14.05 -27.94
N GLU A 376 20.45 -14.54 -26.70
CA GLU A 376 21.69 -14.74 -25.95
C GLU A 376 22.59 -15.80 -26.60
N GLU A 377 22.03 -16.90 -27.13
CA GLU A 377 22.81 -17.89 -27.88
C GLU A 377 23.45 -17.30 -29.14
N LYS A 378 22.74 -16.46 -29.89
CA LYS A 378 23.29 -15.78 -31.08
C LYS A 378 24.39 -14.79 -30.69
N LEU A 379 24.18 -14.05 -29.61
CA LEU A 379 25.13 -13.07 -29.11
C LEU A 379 26.41 -13.75 -28.61
N ALA A 380 26.29 -14.86 -27.87
CA ALA A 380 27.42 -15.67 -27.43
C ALA A 380 28.24 -16.21 -28.62
N ARG A 381 27.58 -16.77 -29.65
CA ARG A 381 28.27 -17.23 -30.88
C ARG A 381 29.02 -16.11 -31.61
N ALA A 382 28.51 -14.87 -31.54
CA ALA A 382 29.11 -13.72 -32.20
C ALA A 382 30.25 -13.08 -31.40
N THR A 383 30.34 -13.33 -30.09
CA THR A 383 31.26 -12.65 -29.16
C THR A 383 32.35 -13.57 -28.59
N THR A 384 32.15 -14.89 -28.60
CA THR A 384 33.13 -15.85 -28.10
C THR A 384 33.74 -16.61 -29.27
N ALA A 385 35.01 -16.33 -29.57
CA ALA A 385 35.75 -17.09 -30.59
C ALA A 385 36.01 -18.52 -30.09
N ASN A 386 35.61 -19.53 -30.88
CA ASN A 386 35.86 -20.97 -30.65
C ASN A 386 35.07 -21.69 -29.53
N GLU A 387 34.05 -21.10 -28.93
CA GLU A 387 33.18 -21.82 -27.97
C GLU A 387 31.79 -22.12 -28.56
N ASP A 388 31.37 -23.38 -28.45
CA ASP A 388 30.02 -23.80 -28.81
C ASP A 388 29.02 -23.27 -27.77
N ALA A 389 28.11 -22.38 -28.18
CA ALA A 389 27.04 -21.85 -27.31
C ALA A 389 25.89 -22.86 -27.08
N GLN A 390 26.01 -24.10 -27.58
CA GLN A 390 25.03 -25.16 -27.34
C GLN A 390 24.86 -25.43 -25.85
N GLY A 391 23.61 -25.41 -25.39
CA GLY A 391 23.26 -25.65 -23.99
C GLY A 391 23.43 -24.44 -23.06
N LEU A 392 23.62 -23.23 -23.60
CA LEU A 392 23.60 -21.99 -22.82
C LEU A 392 22.30 -21.89 -22.02
N LYS A 393 22.36 -21.49 -20.76
CA LYS A 393 21.17 -21.18 -19.95
C LYS A 393 21.10 -19.70 -19.61
N VAL A 394 19.94 -19.10 -19.78
CA VAL A 394 19.66 -17.76 -19.24
C VAL A 394 19.31 -17.87 -17.75
N PRO A 395 19.95 -17.10 -16.84
CA PRO A 395 19.70 -17.15 -15.40
C PRO A 395 18.43 -16.35 -15.01
N LEU A 396 17.35 -16.48 -15.77
CA LEU A 396 16.08 -15.81 -15.54
C LEU A 396 14.94 -16.81 -15.65
N THR A 397 13.94 -16.67 -14.78
CA THR A 397 12.73 -17.48 -14.77
C THR A 397 11.58 -16.81 -15.54
N SER A 398 10.50 -17.55 -15.79
CA SER A 398 9.28 -16.99 -16.39
C SER A 398 8.66 -15.89 -15.52
N ALA A 399 8.76 -16.02 -14.19
CA ALA A 399 8.34 -15.00 -13.24
C ALA A 399 9.18 -13.71 -13.37
N ASP A 400 10.47 -13.84 -13.64
CA ASP A 400 11.39 -12.71 -13.87
C ASP A 400 11.05 -11.94 -15.14
N VAL A 401 10.73 -12.66 -16.21
CA VAL A 401 10.26 -12.07 -17.46
C VAL A 401 8.94 -11.34 -17.25
N GLY A 402 7.99 -11.97 -16.55
CA GLY A 402 6.72 -11.34 -16.19
C GLY A 402 6.91 -10.05 -15.38
N TYR A 403 7.86 -10.04 -14.44
CA TYR A 403 8.21 -8.84 -13.69
C TYR A 403 8.76 -7.71 -14.57
N ILE A 404 9.77 -7.99 -15.39
CA ILE A 404 10.40 -6.97 -16.24
C ILE A 404 9.35 -6.39 -17.19
N VAL A 405 8.59 -7.25 -17.87
CA VAL A 405 7.61 -6.81 -18.85
C VAL A 405 6.49 -5.99 -18.21
N GLU A 406 5.86 -6.50 -17.14
CA GLU A 406 4.64 -5.89 -16.60
C GLU A 406 4.94 -4.76 -15.60
N GLU A 407 6.00 -4.85 -14.80
CA GLU A 407 6.29 -3.86 -13.75
C GLU A 407 7.26 -2.79 -14.20
N VAL A 408 8.39 -3.19 -14.77
CA VAL A 408 9.44 -2.23 -15.20
C VAL A 408 8.97 -1.50 -16.45
N TYR A 409 8.44 -2.24 -17.43
CA TYR A 409 8.04 -1.70 -18.73
C TYR A 409 6.53 -1.51 -18.90
N LYS A 410 5.72 -1.76 -17.86
CA LYS A 410 4.26 -1.52 -17.84
C LYS A 410 3.49 -2.23 -18.96
N GLY A 411 3.94 -3.41 -19.36
CA GLY A 411 3.36 -4.23 -20.41
C GLY A 411 3.43 -3.60 -21.80
N LYS A 412 4.41 -2.72 -22.04
CA LYS A 412 4.58 -1.97 -23.29
C LYS A 412 6.03 -1.93 -23.73
N SER A 413 6.26 -1.84 -25.03
CA SER A 413 7.58 -1.53 -25.59
C SER A 413 8.08 -0.19 -25.03
N ALA A 414 9.37 -0.16 -24.66
CA ALA A 414 10.04 1.06 -24.24
C ALA A 414 10.08 2.12 -25.34
N LEU A 415 10.14 1.68 -26.60
CA LEU A 415 10.20 2.50 -27.81
C LEU A 415 8.80 2.97 -28.22
N SER A 416 8.01 2.08 -28.81
CA SER A 416 6.73 2.42 -29.46
C SER A 416 5.55 2.50 -28.51
N GLY A 417 5.68 2.00 -27.27
CA GLY A 417 4.55 1.89 -26.35
C GLY A 417 3.52 0.83 -26.73
N ILE A 418 3.77 0.03 -27.77
CA ILE A 418 2.91 -1.08 -28.21
C ILE A 418 2.97 -2.21 -27.17
N SER A 419 1.83 -2.84 -26.88
CA SER A 419 1.69 -3.89 -25.87
C SER A 419 1.63 -5.32 -26.44
N THR A 420 1.71 -5.47 -27.76
CA THR A 420 1.63 -6.76 -28.45
C THR A 420 2.99 -7.20 -28.99
N ARG A 421 3.20 -8.51 -29.09
CA ARG A 421 4.45 -9.13 -29.60
C ARG A 421 5.69 -8.60 -28.87
N LEU A 422 5.63 -8.52 -27.55
CA LEU A 422 6.75 -8.07 -26.73
C LEU A 422 7.89 -9.10 -26.75
N ALA A 423 9.12 -8.61 -26.61
CA ALA A 423 10.36 -9.37 -26.50
C ALA A 423 11.32 -8.64 -25.55
N LEU A 424 12.21 -9.40 -24.90
CA LEU A 424 13.31 -8.87 -24.11
C LEU A 424 14.64 -9.09 -24.85
N THR A 425 15.50 -8.08 -24.86
CA THR A 425 16.85 -8.16 -25.41
C THR A 425 17.79 -7.28 -24.58
N ARG A 426 19.10 -7.54 -24.62
CA ARG A 426 20.08 -6.65 -23.97
C ARG A 426 19.99 -5.24 -24.56
N TRP A 427 20.12 -4.22 -23.72
CA TRP A 427 20.13 -2.83 -24.14
C TRP A 427 21.49 -2.40 -24.70
N ARG A 428 22.58 -2.95 -24.17
CA ARG A 428 23.95 -2.66 -24.60
C ARG A 428 24.65 -3.94 -25.04
N LYS A 429 25.55 -3.80 -26.02
CA LYS A 429 26.45 -4.88 -26.42
C LYS A 429 27.43 -5.15 -25.26
N PRO A 430 27.51 -6.39 -24.73
CA PRO A 430 28.50 -6.75 -23.73
C PRO A 430 29.92 -6.73 -24.32
N GLU A 431 30.93 -6.52 -23.48
CA GLU A 431 32.34 -6.60 -23.86
C GLU A 431 32.68 -8.02 -24.33
N GLU A 432 33.63 -8.13 -25.27
CA GLU A 432 34.05 -9.42 -25.83
C GLU A 432 34.48 -10.40 -24.73
N GLY A 433 33.98 -11.63 -24.80
CA GLY A 433 34.21 -12.68 -23.79
C GLY A 433 33.42 -12.54 -22.47
N SER A 434 32.64 -11.46 -22.26
CA SER A 434 31.86 -11.27 -21.02
C SER A 434 30.44 -11.83 -21.06
N THR A 435 30.05 -12.53 -22.13
CA THR A 435 28.70 -13.08 -22.32
C THR A 435 28.47 -14.41 -21.59
N LEU A 436 29.54 -15.13 -21.27
CA LEU A 436 29.49 -16.47 -20.72
C LEU A 436 30.09 -16.50 -19.30
N ASP A 437 29.33 -17.09 -18.39
CA ASP A 437 29.83 -17.57 -17.11
C ASP A 437 30.03 -19.08 -17.20
N ALA A 438 31.30 -19.49 -17.10
CA ALA A 438 31.76 -20.88 -17.09
C ALA A 438 32.38 -21.28 -15.74
N SER A 439 32.07 -20.55 -14.66
CA SER A 439 32.59 -20.82 -13.31
C SER A 439 32.19 -22.19 -12.76
N VAL A 440 31.10 -22.78 -13.27
CA VAL A 440 30.64 -24.12 -12.91
C VAL A 440 30.97 -25.09 -14.03
N GLU A 441 31.79 -26.10 -13.71
CA GLU A 441 32.22 -27.11 -14.67
C GLU A 441 31.02 -27.85 -15.29
N GLY A 442 30.93 -27.84 -16.63
CA GLY A 442 29.84 -28.46 -17.37
C GLY A 442 28.57 -27.62 -17.53
N GLN A 443 28.48 -26.42 -16.96
CA GLN A 443 27.32 -25.53 -17.12
C GLN A 443 27.72 -24.18 -17.72
N LYS A 444 27.17 -23.88 -18.91
CA LYS A 444 27.31 -22.58 -19.58
C LYS A 444 26.11 -21.71 -19.27
N THR A 445 26.33 -20.59 -18.57
CA THR A 445 25.26 -19.66 -18.21
C THR A 445 25.52 -18.30 -18.84
N SER A 446 24.49 -17.63 -19.36
CA SER A 446 24.62 -16.26 -19.83
C SER A 446 24.81 -15.33 -18.64
N THR A 447 25.66 -14.31 -18.79
CA THR A 447 25.85 -13.26 -17.78
C THR A 447 24.71 -12.25 -17.72
N VAL A 448 23.66 -12.42 -18.52
CA VAL A 448 22.56 -11.45 -18.64
C VAL A 448 21.83 -11.29 -17.32
N ARG A 449 21.60 -10.03 -16.94
CA ARG A 449 20.83 -9.68 -15.75
C ARG A 449 19.58 -8.90 -16.12
N ALA A 450 18.63 -8.80 -15.19
CA ALA A 450 17.40 -8.01 -15.40
C ALA A 450 17.68 -6.57 -15.84
N ARG A 451 18.67 -5.94 -15.20
CA ARG A 451 19.08 -4.56 -15.48
C ARG A 451 19.62 -4.36 -16.89
N ASP A 452 20.06 -5.42 -17.55
CA ASP A 452 20.62 -5.34 -18.89
C ASP A 452 19.52 -5.39 -19.95
N LEU A 453 18.28 -5.73 -19.59
CA LEU A 453 17.21 -6.03 -20.53
C LEU A 453 16.30 -4.83 -20.77
N VAL A 454 15.93 -4.65 -22.04
CA VAL A 454 14.89 -3.73 -22.48
C VAL A 454 13.70 -4.48 -23.06
N CYS A 455 12.48 -4.04 -22.72
CA CYS A 455 11.26 -4.55 -23.34
C CYS A 455 10.95 -3.78 -24.63
N MET A 456 10.85 -4.50 -25.74
CA MET A 456 10.58 -3.96 -27.08
C MET A 456 9.54 -4.84 -27.79
N THR A 457 9.04 -4.43 -28.96
CA THR A 457 8.35 -5.39 -29.83
C THR A 457 9.37 -6.36 -30.45
N ARG A 458 8.91 -7.52 -30.93
CA ARG A 458 9.77 -8.53 -31.56
C ARG A 458 10.49 -7.98 -32.79
N GLU A 459 9.80 -7.15 -33.58
CA GLU A 459 10.35 -6.49 -34.75
C GLU A 459 11.42 -5.44 -34.35
N GLU A 460 11.15 -4.66 -33.30
CA GLU A 460 12.12 -3.70 -32.73
C GLU A 460 13.36 -4.40 -32.16
N ALA A 461 13.18 -5.48 -31.41
CA ALA A 461 14.29 -6.25 -30.83
C ALA A 461 15.19 -6.84 -31.93
N THR A 462 14.60 -7.35 -33.01
CA THR A 462 15.35 -7.86 -34.17
C THR A 462 16.14 -6.74 -34.87
N LYS A 463 15.55 -5.54 -35.00
CA LYS A 463 16.24 -4.37 -35.54
C LYS A 463 17.38 -3.92 -34.62
N HIS A 464 17.16 -3.91 -33.31
CA HIS A 464 18.17 -3.58 -32.31
C HIS A 464 19.37 -4.55 -32.39
N GLU A 465 19.11 -5.86 -32.43
CA GLU A 465 20.15 -6.90 -32.56
C GLU A 465 20.99 -6.67 -33.83
N LYS A 466 20.35 -6.33 -34.95
CA LYS A 466 21.04 -6.05 -36.22
C LYS A 466 21.94 -4.80 -36.11
N LEU A 467 21.38 -3.67 -35.69
CA LEU A 467 22.09 -2.39 -35.71
C LEU A 467 23.16 -2.29 -34.62
N VAL A 468 22.84 -2.71 -33.40
CA VAL A 468 23.72 -2.53 -32.24
C VAL A 468 24.70 -3.69 -32.10
N PHE A 469 24.27 -4.95 -32.28
CA PHE A 469 25.15 -6.10 -32.03
C PHE A 469 25.95 -6.53 -33.26
N LYS A 470 25.30 -6.58 -34.43
CA LYS A 470 25.96 -7.00 -35.69
C LYS A 470 26.70 -5.85 -36.39
N GLU A 471 26.05 -4.69 -36.56
CA GLU A 471 26.65 -3.53 -37.23
C GLU A 471 27.50 -2.67 -36.27
N GLY A 472 27.40 -2.87 -34.95
CA GLY A 472 28.23 -2.17 -33.96
C GLY A 472 27.93 -0.69 -33.79
N LYS A 473 26.74 -0.23 -34.20
CA LYS A 473 26.32 1.17 -34.05
C LYS A 473 26.14 1.53 -32.58
N LYS A 474 26.50 2.77 -32.23
CA LYS A 474 26.24 3.31 -30.89
C LYS A 474 24.75 3.56 -30.69
N LEU A 475 24.30 3.56 -29.44
CA LEU A 475 22.87 3.74 -29.13
C LEU A 475 22.36 5.10 -29.59
N GLU A 476 23.18 6.14 -29.50
CA GLU A 476 22.91 7.51 -29.92
C GLU A 476 22.74 7.66 -31.44
N GLU A 477 23.23 6.68 -32.23
CA GLU A 477 23.04 6.63 -33.67
C GLU A 477 21.75 5.91 -34.08
N VAL A 478 21.17 5.13 -33.16
CA VAL A 478 19.99 4.28 -33.42
C VAL A 478 18.73 4.85 -32.79
N TYR A 479 18.86 5.55 -31.66
CA TYR A 479 17.75 6.09 -30.86
C TYR A 479 17.97 7.56 -30.54
N ASP A 480 16.87 8.29 -30.39
CA ASP A 480 16.85 9.67 -29.90
C ASP A 480 17.18 9.75 -28.39
N SER A 481 17.61 10.93 -27.94
CA SER A 481 18.06 11.14 -26.56
C SER A 481 16.96 10.90 -25.52
N GLU A 482 15.70 11.24 -25.83
CA GLU A 482 14.56 11.03 -24.93
C GLU A 482 14.32 9.53 -24.70
N THR A 483 14.35 8.73 -25.77
CA THR A 483 14.24 7.27 -25.68
C THR A 483 15.36 6.65 -24.83
N ILE A 484 16.61 7.07 -25.04
CA ILE A 484 17.75 6.57 -24.28
C ILE A 484 17.57 6.91 -22.80
N GLU A 485 17.30 8.17 -22.47
CA GLU A 485 17.11 8.61 -21.08
C GLU A 485 15.99 7.84 -20.37
N LYS A 486 14.88 7.60 -21.07
CA LYS A 486 13.74 6.83 -20.55
C LYS A 486 14.09 5.38 -20.24
N VAL A 487 14.89 4.71 -21.09
CA VAL A 487 15.36 3.35 -20.85
C VAL A 487 16.36 3.32 -19.69
N GLU A 488 17.33 4.23 -19.69
CA GLU A 488 18.35 4.34 -18.63
C GLU A 488 17.77 4.70 -17.26
N ALA A 489 16.72 5.52 -17.21
CA ALA A 489 16.00 5.80 -15.97
C ALA A 489 15.37 4.54 -15.37
N ARG A 490 14.78 3.68 -16.22
CA ARG A 490 14.21 2.40 -15.79
C ARG A 490 15.26 1.38 -15.37
N ILE A 491 16.39 1.33 -16.07
CA ILE A 491 17.51 0.46 -15.71
C ILE A 491 18.11 0.88 -14.36
N ARG A 492 18.32 2.19 -14.13
CA ARG A 492 18.78 2.72 -12.84
C ARG A 492 17.82 2.37 -11.71
N GLU A 493 16.52 2.47 -11.96
CA GLU A 493 15.50 2.05 -11.02
C GLU A 493 15.66 0.55 -10.70
N GLU A 494 15.82 -0.31 -11.71
CA GLU A 494 15.97 -1.77 -11.57
C GLU A 494 17.26 -2.20 -10.86
N ILE A 495 18.39 -1.51 -11.05
CA ILE A 495 19.64 -1.76 -10.31
C ILE A 495 19.41 -1.69 -8.79
N GLY A 496 18.49 -0.82 -8.35
CA GLY A 496 18.09 -0.74 -6.94
C GLY A 496 17.31 -1.96 -6.44
N TYR A 497 16.62 -2.69 -7.31
CA TYR A 497 15.83 -3.89 -6.97
C TYR A 497 16.64 -5.18 -7.09
N GLU A 498 17.68 -5.22 -7.92
CA GLU A 498 18.48 -6.42 -8.21
C GLU A 498 19.13 -7.02 -6.96
N LYS A 499 19.50 -6.21 -5.96
CA LYS A 499 20.09 -6.69 -4.68
C LYS A 499 19.15 -7.57 -3.84
N TYR A 500 17.88 -7.69 -4.21
CA TYR A 500 16.87 -8.46 -3.49
C TYR A 500 16.34 -9.67 -4.28
N ARG A 501 16.91 -9.92 -5.46
CA ARG A 501 16.84 -11.20 -6.16
C ARG A 501 17.98 -12.09 -5.67
#